data_AF-A0A8T5A3G9-F1
#
_entry.id   AF-A0A8T5A3G9-F1
#
_cell.length_a   1.000
_cell.length_b   1.000
_cell.length_c   1.000
_cell.angle_alpha   90.00
_cell.angle_beta   90.00
_cell.angle_gamma   90.00
#
_symmetry.space_group_name_H-M   'P 1'
#
loop_
_entity.id
_entity.type
_entity.pdbx_description
1 polymer ?
#
loop_
_entity_poly.entity_id
_entity_poly.type
_entity_poly.pdbx_seq_one_letter_code
_entity_poly.pdbx_strand_id
1 'polypeptide(L)'
;MSELRVISVKIPEEVYKELLLRVPEGERSNFVRDAIMEKLQKTPKPDKILELEKRLEKLEAEFSQIRRYLADLELLTYERGKTNPHTFCIDELDHKIVDYLMHYKGATTPEIAGYTKTNRWIILNRLRKIEKASKKQLGKPIIEYYPGEKGGKRKAWWINEELIEI
;
A
#
# COMPACT_ATOMS: atom_id res chain seq x y z
N MET A 1 13.93 -3.29 43.32
CA MET A 1 13.90 -1.96 42.69
C MET A 1 15.09 -1.88 41.74
N SER A 2 14.86 -1.56 40.47
CA SER A 2 15.92 -1.39 39.46
C SER A 2 16.81 -0.19 39.77
N GLU A 3 17.98 -0.10 39.14
CA GLU A 3 18.84 1.10 39.21
C GLU A 3 18.04 2.38 38.92
N LEU A 4 18.15 3.36 39.82
CA LEU A 4 17.59 4.70 39.63
C LEU A 4 18.66 5.61 39.01
N ARG A 5 18.26 6.41 38.02
CA ARG A 5 19.12 7.41 37.38
C ARG A 5 18.53 8.80 37.58
N VAL A 6 19.39 9.78 37.87
CA VAL A 6 19.00 11.19 38.01
C VAL A 6 18.96 11.83 36.62
N ILE A 7 17.84 12.47 36.30
CA ILE A 7 17.66 13.27 35.09
C ILE A 7 17.44 14.71 35.52
N SER A 8 18.21 15.65 34.97
CA SER A 8 18.03 17.08 35.19
C SER A 8 17.64 17.75 33.87
N VAL A 9 16.53 18.49 33.87
CA VAL A 9 16.03 19.19 32.68
C VAL A 9 15.55 20.57 33.07
N LYS A 10 15.81 21.56 32.22
CA LYS A 10 15.23 22.90 32.36
C LYS A 10 13.84 22.89 31.76
N ILE A 11 12.86 23.42 32.49
CA ILE A 11 11.48 23.58 32.03
C ILE A 11 11.11 25.06 31.96
N PRO A 12 10.15 25.46 31.11
CA PRO A 12 9.64 26.83 31.10
C PRO A 12 9.03 27.23 32.45
N GLU A 13 9.18 28.50 32.80
CA GLU A 13 8.73 29.06 34.07
C GLU A 13 7.21 28.89 34.29
N GLU A 14 6.42 29.03 33.23
CA GLU A 14 4.96 28.84 33.26
C GLU A 14 4.57 27.42 33.67
N VAL A 15 5.29 26.42 33.14
CA VAL A 15 5.07 25.00 33.45
C VAL A 15 5.47 24.70 34.89
N TYR A 16 6.55 25.33 35.38
CA TYR A 16 6.96 25.21 36.77
C TYR A 16 5.91 25.78 37.73
N LYS A 17 5.35 26.96 37.43
CA LYS A 17 4.27 27.57 38.24
C LYS A 17 3.01 26.71 38.28
N GLU A 18 2.60 26.16 37.14
CA GLU A 18 1.46 25.24 37.07
C GLU A 18 1.71 23.96 37.90
N LEU A 19 2.93 23.42 37.86
CA LEU A 19 3.31 22.26 38.67
C LEU A 19 3.20 22.55 40.17
N LEU A 20 3.66 23.74 40.62
CA LEU A 20 3.58 24.15 42.02
C LEU A 20 2.13 24.31 42.51
N LEU A 21 1.23 24.80 41.64
CA LEU A 21 -0.17 25.03 41.98
C LEU A 21 -0.99 23.73 42.01
N ARG A 22 -0.69 22.78 41.11
CA ARG A 22 -1.50 21.57 40.93
C ARG A 22 -1.00 20.36 41.69
N VAL A 23 0.29 20.33 42.09
CA VAL A 23 0.91 19.17 42.72
C VAL A 23 1.35 19.47 44.15
N PRO A 24 0.88 18.70 45.15
CA PRO A 24 1.29 18.87 46.55
C PRO A 24 2.80 18.80 46.76
N GLU A 25 3.25 19.47 47.81
CA GLU A 25 4.65 19.45 48.20
C GLU A 25 5.07 18.05 48.66
N GLY A 26 6.17 17.52 48.09
CA GLY A 26 6.62 16.14 48.32
C GLY A 26 6.22 15.14 47.23
N GLU A 27 5.16 15.40 46.44
CA GLU A 27 4.71 14.47 45.38
C GLU A 27 5.25 14.81 43.99
N ARG A 28 5.89 15.97 43.83
CA ARG A 28 6.36 16.48 42.52
C ARG A 28 7.28 15.50 41.80
N SER A 29 8.17 14.81 42.51
CA SER A 29 9.05 13.80 41.91
C SER A 29 8.30 12.56 41.44
N ASN A 30 7.24 12.16 42.14
CA ASN A 30 6.38 11.05 41.72
C ASN A 30 5.57 11.45 40.48
N PHE A 31 4.95 12.63 40.51
CA PHE A 31 4.21 13.18 39.37
C PHE A 31 5.04 13.21 38.07
N VAL A 32 6.27 13.71 38.13
CA VAL A 32 7.15 13.75 36.95
C VAL A 32 7.53 12.35 36.49
N ARG A 33 7.82 11.43 37.43
CA ARG A 33 8.15 10.04 37.11
C ARG A 33 6.98 9.35 36.41
N ASP A 34 5.77 9.52 36.94
CA ASP A 34 4.56 8.89 36.42
C ASP A 34 4.19 9.46 35.05
N ALA A 35 4.30 10.78 34.85
CA ALA A 35 4.09 11.41 33.55
C ALA A 35 5.08 10.89 32.49
N ILE A 36 6.36 10.70 32.84
CA ILE A 36 7.37 10.11 31.95
C ILE A 36 7.01 8.65 31.63
N MET A 37 6.67 7.85 32.65
CA MET A 37 6.30 6.44 32.44
C MET A 37 5.05 6.31 31.58
N GLU A 38 4.01 7.11 31.84
CA GLU A 38 2.77 7.14 31.07
C GLU A 38 3.04 7.49 29.60
N LYS A 39 3.86 8.52 29.35
CA LYS A 39 4.20 8.94 27.99
C LYS A 39 4.98 7.86 27.25
N LEU A 40 5.94 7.21 27.91
CA LEU A 40 6.73 6.11 27.33
C LEU A 40 5.92 4.82 27.14
N GLN A 41 4.89 4.56 27.96
CA GLN A 41 3.98 3.42 27.76
C GLN A 41 2.97 3.65 26.64
N LYS A 42 2.44 4.88 26.51
CA LYS A 42 1.52 5.25 25.43
C LYS A 42 2.22 5.34 24.07
N THR A 43 3.53 5.58 24.05
CA THR A 43 4.31 5.62 22.81
C THR A 43 4.66 4.18 22.42
N PRO A 44 4.10 3.63 21.33
CA PRO A 44 4.44 2.29 20.89
C PRO A 44 5.96 2.18 20.63
N LYS A 45 6.60 1.18 21.24
CA LYS A 45 8.04 0.96 21.08
C LYS A 45 8.35 0.70 19.60
N PRO A 46 9.38 1.34 19.00
CA PRO A 46 9.75 1.12 17.60
C PRO A 46 9.90 -0.36 17.23
N ASP A 47 10.48 -1.16 18.13
CA ASP A 47 10.67 -2.60 17.91
C ASP A 47 9.34 -3.35 17.74
N LYS A 48 8.30 -2.98 18.51
CA LYS A 48 6.97 -3.58 18.40
C LYS A 48 6.28 -3.17 17.11
N ILE A 49 6.47 -1.93 16.66
CA ILE A 49 5.94 -1.47 15.37
C ILE A 49 6.56 -2.29 14.24
N LEU A 50 7.89 -2.42 14.25
CA LEU A 50 8.62 -3.22 13.26
C LEU A 50 8.21 -4.70 13.29
N GLU A 51 7.99 -5.28 14.47
CA GLU A 51 7.50 -6.65 14.62
C GLU A 51 6.10 -6.82 14.00
N LEU A 52 5.20 -5.86 14.24
CA LEU A 52 3.86 -5.86 13.67
C LEU A 52 3.88 -5.71 12.14
N GLU A 53 4.71 -4.81 11.61
CA GLU A 53 4.90 -4.65 10.17
C GLU A 53 5.36 -5.95 9.51
N LYS A 54 6.38 -6.61 10.09
CA LYS A 54 6.87 -7.91 9.58
C LYS A 54 5.79 -9.00 9.63
N ARG A 55 4.97 -9.04 10.68
CA ARG A 55 3.85 -9.98 10.76
C ARG A 55 2.80 -9.70 9.69
N LEU A 56 2.53 -8.43 9.41
CA LEU A 56 1.55 -8.00 8.42
C LEU A 56 2.03 -8.33 7.00
N GLU A 57 3.30 -8.09 6.69
CA GLU A 57 3.92 -8.49 5.42
C GLU A 57 3.83 -10.00 5.19
N LYS A 58 4.08 -10.80 6.24
CA LYS A 58 3.96 -12.26 6.16
C LYS A 58 2.53 -12.71 5.89
N LEU A 59 1.55 -12.13 6.58
CA LEU A 59 0.13 -12.41 6.34
C LEU A 59 -0.30 -12.03 4.92
N GLU A 60 0.14 -10.89 4.40
CA GLU A 60 -0.14 -10.49 3.02
C GLU A 60 0.46 -11.46 2.01
N ALA A 61 1.68 -11.96 2.25
CA ALA A 61 2.34 -12.92 1.39
C ALA A 61 1.60 -14.26 1.38
N GLU A 62 1.23 -14.78 2.55
CA GLU A 62 0.45 -16.02 2.69
C GLU A 62 -0.93 -15.87 2.03
N PHE A 63 -1.62 -14.75 2.25
CA PHE A 63 -2.90 -14.47 1.61
C PHE A 63 -2.81 -14.39 0.09
N SER A 64 -1.74 -13.77 -0.43
CA SER A 64 -1.46 -13.72 -1.87
C SER A 64 -1.22 -15.12 -2.45
N GLN A 65 -0.57 -16.00 -1.67
CA GLN A 65 -0.32 -17.38 -2.08
C GLN A 65 -1.60 -18.22 -2.09
N ILE A 66 -2.48 -18.05 -1.10
CA ILE A 66 -3.83 -18.66 -1.08
C ILE A 66 -4.62 -18.20 -2.30
N ARG A 67 -4.64 -16.90 -2.59
CA ARG A 67 -5.30 -16.35 -3.79
C ARG A 67 -4.74 -16.95 -5.07
N ARG A 68 -3.42 -17.11 -5.18
CA ARG A 68 -2.82 -17.76 -6.34
C ARG A 68 -3.31 -19.20 -6.50
N TYR A 69 -3.30 -20.00 -5.43
CA TYR A 69 -3.75 -21.39 -5.49
C TYR A 69 -5.23 -21.51 -5.84
N LEU A 70 -6.09 -20.64 -5.29
CA LEU A 70 -7.50 -20.63 -5.65
C LEU A 70 -7.71 -20.24 -7.12
N ALA A 71 -6.87 -19.36 -7.69
CA ALA A 71 -6.93 -18.98 -9.09
C ALA A 71 -6.43 -20.10 -10.01
N ASP A 72 -5.35 -20.78 -9.63
CA ASP A 72 -4.79 -21.93 -10.34
C ASP A 72 -5.76 -23.12 -10.35
N LEU A 73 -6.55 -23.30 -9.28
CA LEU A 73 -7.61 -24.31 -9.18
C LEU A 73 -8.91 -23.91 -9.87
N GLU A 74 -8.96 -22.73 -10.47
CA GLU A 74 -10.18 -22.09 -10.98
C GLU A 74 -11.30 -21.94 -9.93
N LEU A 75 -11.06 -22.25 -8.65
CA LEU A 75 -12.02 -22.06 -7.56
C LEU A 75 -12.21 -20.60 -7.16
N LEU A 76 -11.30 -19.72 -7.58
CA LEU A 76 -11.50 -18.26 -7.57
C LEU A 76 -12.43 -17.78 -8.67
N THR A 77 -13.04 -18.69 -9.45
CA THR A 77 -14.22 -18.31 -10.19
C THR A 77 -15.30 -17.87 -9.20
N TYR A 78 -15.72 -16.62 -9.36
CA TYR A 78 -17.14 -16.27 -9.28
C TYR A 78 -17.77 -15.85 -7.93
N GLU A 79 -17.08 -15.07 -7.08
CA GLU A 79 -17.81 -14.34 -6.00
C GLU A 79 -17.46 -12.86 -5.82
N ARG A 80 -16.57 -12.29 -6.62
CA ARG A 80 -16.52 -10.83 -6.76
C ARG A 80 -17.02 -10.49 -8.14
N GLY A 81 -18.15 -9.78 -8.20
CA GLY A 81 -18.61 -9.12 -9.41
C GLY A 81 -17.45 -8.44 -10.12
N LYS A 82 -17.60 -8.32 -11.44
CA LYS A 82 -16.66 -7.66 -12.34
C LYS A 82 -15.93 -6.50 -11.64
N THR A 83 -14.59 -6.49 -11.64
CA THR A 83 -13.83 -5.48 -10.90
C THR A 83 -13.61 -4.25 -11.76
N ASN A 84 -13.79 -3.06 -11.19
CA ASN A 84 -13.44 -1.83 -11.88
C ASN A 84 -11.90 -1.73 -12.04
N PRO A 85 -11.33 -1.73 -13.25
CA PRO A 85 -9.89 -1.73 -13.49
C PRO A 85 -9.19 -0.47 -12.99
N HIS A 86 -9.93 0.63 -12.78
CA HIS A 86 -9.40 1.86 -12.21
C HIS A 86 -8.94 1.72 -10.75
N THR A 87 -9.35 0.67 -10.03
CA THR A 87 -8.87 0.44 -8.65
C THR A 87 -7.37 0.17 -8.57
N PHE A 88 -6.73 -0.15 -9.69
CA PHE A 88 -5.29 -0.40 -9.79
C PHE A 88 -4.50 0.82 -10.28
N CYS A 89 -5.18 1.93 -10.59
CA CYS A 89 -4.56 3.17 -11.03
C CYS A 89 -4.11 4.01 -9.84
N ILE A 90 -2.92 4.61 -9.95
CA ILE A 90 -2.37 5.46 -8.89
C ILE A 90 -2.58 6.94 -9.20
N ASP A 91 -2.48 7.30 -10.48
CA ASP A 91 -2.59 8.67 -10.95
C ASP A 91 -3.38 8.75 -12.26
N GLU A 92 -3.55 9.97 -12.76
CA GLU A 92 -4.31 10.26 -13.99
C GLU A 92 -3.70 9.59 -15.23
N LEU A 93 -2.38 9.36 -15.24
CA LEU A 93 -1.72 8.67 -16.35
C LEU A 93 -2.13 7.20 -16.39
N ASP A 94 -2.16 6.54 -15.23
CA ASP A 94 -2.62 5.15 -15.13
C ASP A 94 -4.11 5.04 -15.57
N HIS A 95 -4.95 6.01 -15.18
CA HIS A 95 -6.36 6.06 -15.65
C HIS A 95 -6.44 6.15 -17.17
N LYS A 96 -5.72 7.07 -17.81
CA LYS A 96 -5.69 7.21 -19.27
C LYS A 96 -5.22 5.95 -19.99
N ILE A 97 -4.26 5.21 -19.41
CA ILE A 97 -3.78 3.94 -19.97
C ILE A 97 -4.90 2.88 -19.90
N VAL A 98 -5.56 2.77 -18.76
CA VAL A 98 -6.65 1.82 -18.54
C VAL A 98 -7.84 2.15 -19.44
N ASP A 99 -8.25 3.42 -19.53
CA ASP A 99 -9.32 3.88 -20.42
C ASP A 99 -9.05 3.50 -21.88
N TYR A 100 -7.82 3.75 -22.34
CA TYR A 100 -7.41 3.40 -23.69
C TYR A 100 -7.55 1.89 -23.94
N LEU A 101 -7.10 1.06 -23.00
CA LEU A 101 -7.17 -0.39 -23.13
C LEU A 101 -8.60 -0.93 -22.97
N MET A 102 -9.45 -0.28 -22.17
CA MET A 102 -10.87 -0.62 -22.07
C MET A 102 -11.60 -0.35 -23.39
N HIS A 103 -11.28 0.77 -24.04
CA HIS A 103 -11.91 1.17 -25.29
C HIS A 103 -11.42 0.34 -26.48
N TYR A 104 -10.12 0.15 -26.63
CA TYR A 104 -9.52 -0.51 -27.80
C TYR A 104 -9.21 -2.00 -27.60
N LYS A 105 -9.41 -2.54 -26.39
CA LYS A 105 -9.18 -3.95 -25.97
C LYS A 105 -7.73 -4.44 -26.05
N GLY A 106 -6.87 -3.77 -26.81
CA GLY A 106 -5.45 -4.01 -26.82
C GLY A 106 -4.63 -2.96 -27.55
N ALA A 107 -3.40 -2.76 -27.08
CA ALA A 107 -2.51 -1.73 -27.61
C ALA A 107 -1.04 -2.05 -27.38
N THR A 108 -0.20 -1.63 -28.30
CA THR A 108 1.25 -1.66 -28.13
C THR A 108 1.69 -0.49 -27.25
N THR A 109 2.81 -0.62 -26.54
CA THR A 109 3.37 0.49 -25.73
C THR A 109 3.58 1.78 -26.55
N PRO A 110 4.03 1.75 -27.81
CA PRO A 110 4.10 2.95 -28.65
C PRO A 110 2.76 3.63 -28.92
N GLU A 111 1.67 2.87 -29.14
CA GLU A 111 0.34 3.45 -29.38
C GLU A 111 -0.17 4.20 -28.15
N ILE A 112 -0.05 3.57 -26.98
CA ILE A 112 -0.45 4.17 -25.70
C ILE A 112 0.40 5.43 -25.43
N ALA A 113 1.72 5.35 -25.66
CA ALA A 113 2.62 6.49 -25.49
C ALA A 113 2.27 7.66 -26.41
N GLY A 114 1.85 7.37 -27.65
CA GLY A 114 1.36 8.38 -28.60
C GLY A 114 0.08 9.05 -28.12
N TYR A 115 -0.88 8.26 -27.61
CA TYR A 115 -2.14 8.75 -27.06
C TYR A 115 -1.94 9.62 -25.81
N THR A 116 -1.17 9.14 -24.83
CA THR A 116 -0.92 9.87 -23.58
C THR A 116 0.14 10.98 -23.73
N LYS A 117 0.73 11.15 -24.92
CA LYS A 117 1.84 12.07 -25.21
C LYS A 117 2.98 11.95 -24.19
N THR A 118 3.31 10.72 -23.80
CA THR A 118 4.30 10.40 -22.75
C THR A 118 5.41 9.49 -23.28
N ASN A 119 6.52 9.38 -22.56
CA ASN A 119 7.61 8.48 -22.91
C ASN A 119 7.22 6.99 -22.80
N ARG A 120 7.56 6.19 -23.83
CA ARG A 120 7.33 4.73 -23.90
C ARG A 120 7.85 3.97 -22.69
N TRP A 121 9.00 4.36 -22.14
CA TRP A 121 9.58 3.71 -20.96
C TRP A 121 8.71 3.87 -19.71
N ILE A 122 8.13 5.07 -19.52
CA ILE A 122 7.23 5.35 -18.41
C ILE A 122 5.97 4.49 -18.56
N ILE A 123 5.37 4.47 -19.75
CA ILE A 123 4.17 3.66 -20.04
C ILE A 123 4.43 2.17 -19.80
N LEU A 124 5.57 1.64 -20.24
CA LEU A 124 5.95 0.25 -19.99
C LEU A 124 6.01 -0.06 -18.49
N ASN A 125 6.62 0.83 -17.71
CA ASN A 125 6.72 0.65 -16.27
C ASN A 125 5.35 0.72 -15.58
N ARG A 126 4.46 1.62 -16.02
CA ARG A 126 3.08 1.71 -15.52
C ARG A 126 2.28 0.44 -15.81
N LEU A 127 2.30 -0.03 -17.07
CA LEU A 127 1.62 -1.27 -17.47
C LEU A 127 2.09 -2.47 -16.64
N ARG A 128 3.40 -2.64 -16.47
CA ARG A 128 3.97 -3.70 -15.61
C ARG A 128 3.54 -3.58 -14.15
N LYS A 129 3.38 -2.35 -13.64
CA LYS A 129 2.94 -2.11 -12.26
C LYS A 129 1.48 -2.53 -12.08
N ILE A 130 0.61 -2.14 -13.02
CA ILE A 130 -0.81 -2.50 -13.01
C ILE A 130 -0.99 -4.01 -13.18
N GLU A 131 -0.27 -4.64 -14.11
CA GLU A 131 -0.22 -6.09 -14.31
C GLU A 131 0.16 -6.83 -13.01
N LYS A 132 1.24 -6.42 -12.35
CA LYS A 132 1.68 -7.04 -11.09
C LYS A 132 0.70 -6.84 -9.95
N ALA A 133 0.17 -5.62 -9.80
CA ALA A 133 -0.77 -5.29 -8.72
C ALA A 133 -2.07 -6.08 -8.85
N SER A 134 -2.64 -6.11 -10.06
CA SER A 134 -3.83 -6.89 -10.35
C SER A 134 -3.61 -8.38 -10.19
N LYS A 135 -2.50 -8.93 -10.66
CA LYS A 135 -2.16 -10.33 -10.43
C LYS A 135 -2.01 -10.68 -8.94
N LYS A 136 -1.41 -9.80 -8.13
CA LYS A 136 -1.30 -10.01 -6.67
C LYS A 136 -2.69 -10.02 -5.99
N GLN A 137 -3.59 -9.14 -6.40
CA GLN A 137 -4.91 -9.03 -5.76
C GLN A 137 -5.94 -10.00 -6.33
N LEU A 138 -5.99 -10.26 -7.63
CA LEU A 138 -7.04 -11.06 -8.26
C LEU A 138 -6.57 -12.47 -8.64
N GLY A 139 -5.27 -12.78 -8.49
CA GLY A 139 -4.66 -14.02 -8.97
C GLY A 139 -4.37 -14.03 -10.47
N LYS A 140 -5.13 -13.26 -11.27
CA LYS A 140 -4.94 -13.03 -12.71
C LYS A 140 -4.74 -11.54 -13.00
N PRO A 141 -3.90 -11.17 -13.99
CA PRO A 141 -3.72 -9.77 -14.37
C PRO A 141 -4.94 -9.23 -15.14
N ILE A 142 -5.31 -7.97 -14.87
CA ILE A 142 -6.34 -7.26 -15.67
C ILE A 142 -5.80 -6.76 -17.00
N ILE A 143 -4.49 -6.53 -17.07
CA ILE A 143 -3.77 -6.13 -18.26
C ILE A 143 -2.55 -7.03 -18.37
N GLU A 144 -2.39 -7.70 -19.50
CA GLU A 144 -1.31 -8.66 -19.74
C GLU A 144 -0.55 -8.36 -21.02
N TYR A 145 0.76 -8.61 -21.01
CA TYR A 145 1.58 -8.50 -22.20
C TYR A 145 1.58 -9.83 -22.98
N TYR A 146 1.24 -9.75 -24.27
CA TYR A 146 1.31 -10.88 -25.19
C TYR A 146 2.43 -10.66 -26.22
N PRO A 147 3.48 -11.53 -26.23
CA PRO A 147 4.63 -11.38 -27.13
C PRO A 147 4.34 -11.78 -28.57
N GLY A 148 3.28 -12.56 -28.82
CA GLY A 148 2.88 -13.01 -30.14
C GLY A 148 2.05 -11.97 -30.90
N GLU A 149 1.35 -12.44 -31.93
CA GLU A 149 0.41 -11.64 -32.71
C GLU A 149 -1.02 -11.96 -32.29
N LYS A 150 -1.79 -10.94 -31.92
CA LYS A 150 -3.19 -11.03 -31.51
C LYS A 150 -3.91 -9.79 -32.03
N GLY A 151 -5.10 -9.93 -32.63
CA GLY A 151 -5.88 -8.80 -33.16
C GLY A 151 -5.10 -7.86 -34.10
N GLY A 152 -4.18 -8.38 -34.92
CA GLY A 152 -3.34 -7.60 -35.83
C GLY A 152 -2.21 -6.79 -35.17
N LYS A 153 -2.00 -6.95 -33.85
CA LYS A 153 -0.92 -6.29 -33.10
C LYS A 153 0.09 -7.32 -32.58
N ARG A 154 1.38 -7.03 -32.75
CA ARG A 154 2.50 -7.81 -32.21
C ARG A 154 3.03 -7.18 -30.93
N LYS A 155 3.39 -7.99 -29.94
CA LYS A 155 4.02 -7.51 -28.69
C LYS A 155 3.19 -6.41 -28.02
N ALA A 156 1.93 -6.73 -27.74
CA ALA A 156 0.92 -5.78 -27.28
C ALA A 156 0.41 -6.14 -25.89
N TRP A 157 -0.22 -5.15 -25.26
CA TRP A 157 -0.90 -5.26 -23.98
C TRP A 157 -2.39 -5.44 -24.22
N TRP A 158 -3.01 -6.36 -23.50
CA TRP A 158 -4.41 -6.74 -23.66
C TRP A 158 -5.13 -6.63 -22.35
N ILE A 159 -6.38 -6.18 -22.43
CA ILE A 159 -7.25 -6.13 -21.26
C ILE A 159 -7.97 -7.47 -21.10
N ASN A 160 -8.09 -7.96 -19.87
CA ASN A 160 -8.80 -9.19 -19.58
C ASN A 160 -10.28 -8.87 -19.30
N GLU A 161 -11.11 -9.05 -20.32
CA GLU A 161 -12.53 -8.71 -20.29
C GLU A 161 -13.35 -9.57 -19.32
N GLU A 162 -12.88 -10.77 -18.98
CA GLU A 162 -13.55 -11.66 -18.02
C GLU A 162 -13.47 -11.13 -16.59
N LEU A 163 -12.50 -10.26 -16.30
CA LEU A 163 -12.22 -9.74 -14.96
C LEU A 163 -12.82 -8.34 -14.69
N ILE A 164 -13.34 -7.69 -15.73
CA ILE A 164 -13.60 -6.24 -15.73
C ILE A 164 -15.08 -5.92 -15.89
N GLU A 165 -15.54 -4.90 -15.15
CA GLU A 165 -16.88 -4.34 -15.32
C GLU A 165 -16.90 -3.42 -16.53
N ILE A 166 -17.81 -3.69 -17.46
CA ILE A 166 -18.00 -2.89 -18.70
C ILE A 166 -19.01 -1.80 -18.39
#